data_AF-A0A2V7KM69-F1
#
_entry.id   AF-A0A2V7KM69-F1
#
_cell.length_a   1.000
_cell.length_b   1.000
_cell.length_c   1.000
_cell.angle_alpha   90.00
_cell.angle_beta   90.00
_cell.angle_gamma   90.00
#
_symmetry.space_group_name_H-M   'P 1'
#
loop_
_entity.id
_entity.type
_entity.pdbx_description
1 polymer ?
#
loop_
_entity_poly.entity_id
_entity_poly.type
_entity_poly.pdbx_seq_one_letter_code
_entity_poly.pdbx_strand_id
1 'polypeptide(L)'
;MVSAVGDQREAYQLAVDARDPRFDGVFYVGITTTHVYCRPCCPSRLAYDRHRRFFDSAAAAERAGFRPCMRCRPELAPGCATALAAVSRLAQVASQRIAAGALNGRSVADLARELGVSERHLRRALEREVRVSPLELAQTHRLLLAKRLIVDTDLPMTRVAYASGFQSLRRFNTVFRAQYRMAPSALRRGRKIAGREDGSLRLTLAYRPPLAWDSLASVLPREAKVAIDGQRGIVAVANSAADHQLVVTISESLLPVLMPLIAGLRRVFDLDAEPAVIDAHLSAGGLEDLVARWPGARVAGSFKGLEGAQPDDFPTTDKDLLARAERWRPWRAYAARLLELAGQLDHR
;
A
#
# COMPACT_ATOMS: atom_id res chain seq x y z
N MET A 1 21.39 -5.50 27.01
CA MET A 1 21.68 -5.21 25.59
C MET A 1 22.50 -6.34 24.91
N VAL A 2 22.23 -7.62 25.17
CA VAL A 2 23.01 -8.78 24.62
C VAL A 2 22.09 -9.97 24.27
N SER A 3 20.95 -9.74 23.62
CA SER A 3 19.99 -10.83 23.33
C SER A 3 19.37 -10.85 21.93
N ALA A 4 19.58 -9.82 21.09
CA ALA A 4 19.02 -9.79 19.73
C ALA A 4 19.93 -10.42 18.65
N VAL A 5 21.27 -10.39 18.85
CA VAL A 5 22.24 -10.88 17.84
C VAL A 5 22.42 -12.41 17.88
N GLY A 6 22.14 -13.04 19.04
CA GLY A 6 22.22 -14.50 19.20
C GLY A 6 21.13 -15.26 18.43
N ASP A 7 19.91 -14.74 18.48
CA ASP A 7 18.70 -15.35 17.89
C ASP A 7 18.77 -15.40 16.34
N GLN A 8 19.24 -14.31 15.72
CA GLN A 8 19.34 -14.23 14.25
C GLN A 8 20.39 -15.18 13.66
N ARG A 9 21.54 -15.36 14.34
CA ARG A 9 22.59 -16.27 13.88
C ARG A 9 22.14 -17.73 13.95
N GLU A 10 21.43 -18.10 15.02
CA GLU A 10 20.89 -19.45 15.20
C GLU A 10 19.83 -19.76 14.13
N ALA A 11 18.94 -18.80 13.84
CA ALA A 11 17.97 -18.92 12.75
C ALA A 11 18.64 -19.11 11.37
N TYR A 12 19.72 -18.38 11.08
CA TYR A 12 20.47 -18.53 9.83
C TYR A 12 21.17 -19.88 9.74
N GLN A 13 21.70 -20.37 10.86
CA GLN A 13 22.34 -21.68 10.91
C GLN A 13 21.33 -22.80 10.60
N LEU A 14 20.15 -22.77 11.22
CA LEU A 14 19.06 -23.70 10.96
C LEU A 14 18.59 -23.64 9.50
N ALA A 15 18.45 -22.43 8.93
CA ALA A 15 18.01 -22.24 7.55
C ALA A 15 19.02 -22.82 6.53
N VAL A 16 20.33 -22.68 6.78
CA VAL A 16 21.39 -23.25 5.93
C VAL A 16 21.44 -24.78 6.06
N ASP A 17 21.30 -25.32 7.27
CA ASP A 17 21.31 -26.77 7.50
C ASP A 17 20.10 -27.45 6.86
N ALA A 18 18.92 -26.82 6.95
CA ALA A 18 17.69 -27.28 6.31
C ALA A 18 17.63 -26.98 4.79
N ARG A 19 18.57 -26.19 4.25
CA ARG A 19 18.54 -25.67 2.86
C ARG A 19 17.22 -25.00 2.50
N ASP A 20 16.68 -24.23 3.44
CA ASP A 20 15.31 -23.72 3.36
C ASP A 20 15.16 -22.66 2.25
N PRO A 21 14.36 -22.92 1.20
CA PRO A 21 14.18 -21.99 0.09
C PRO A 21 13.46 -20.69 0.50
N ARG A 22 12.82 -20.63 1.68
CA ARG A 22 12.18 -19.40 2.19
C ARG A 22 13.19 -18.30 2.52
N PHE A 23 14.43 -18.70 2.81
CA PHE A 23 15.53 -17.80 3.17
C PHE A 23 16.45 -17.46 1.99
N ASP A 24 16.17 -18.02 0.82
CA ASP A 24 16.97 -17.79 -0.37
C ASP A 24 16.99 -16.30 -0.75
N GLY A 25 18.19 -15.71 -0.81
CA GLY A 25 18.42 -14.28 -1.06
C GLY A 25 18.08 -13.32 0.09
N VAL A 26 17.67 -13.86 1.25
CA VAL A 26 17.48 -13.09 2.50
C VAL A 26 18.81 -12.83 3.19
N PHE A 27 19.72 -13.80 3.12
CA PHE A 27 21.09 -13.69 3.59
C PHE A 27 22.00 -14.62 2.76
N TYR A 28 23.30 -14.48 2.95
CA TYR A 28 24.33 -15.28 2.29
C TYR A 28 25.27 -15.89 3.31
N VAL A 29 25.78 -17.09 3.02
CA VAL A 29 26.73 -17.80 3.90
C VAL A 29 28.10 -17.88 3.23
N GLY A 30 29.08 -17.18 3.80
CA GLY A 30 30.49 -17.29 3.45
C GLY A 30 31.17 -18.42 4.19
N ILE A 31 31.96 -19.22 3.46
CA ILE A 31 32.75 -20.31 4.01
C ILE A 31 34.19 -19.85 4.15
N THR A 32 34.66 -19.69 5.39
CA THR A 32 35.95 -19.05 5.69
C THR A 32 37.14 -19.85 5.17
N THR A 33 37.02 -21.17 5.04
CA THR A 33 38.09 -22.03 4.53
C THR A 33 38.30 -21.93 3.03
N THR A 34 37.26 -21.59 2.27
CA THR A 34 37.31 -21.52 0.80
C THR A 34 37.18 -20.11 0.26
N HIS A 35 36.87 -19.14 1.12
CA HIS A 35 36.52 -17.77 0.75
C HIS A 35 35.44 -17.73 -0.34
N VAL A 36 34.46 -18.64 -0.27
CA VAL A 36 33.30 -18.69 -1.17
C VAL A 36 32.04 -18.35 -0.39
N TYR A 37 31.19 -17.48 -0.92
CA TYR A 37 29.85 -17.27 -0.38
C TYR A 37 28.76 -17.91 -1.23
N CYS A 38 27.74 -18.42 -0.55
CA CYS A 38 26.67 -19.24 -1.09
C CYS A 38 25.29 -18.70 -0.70
N ARG A 39 24.27 -19.11 -1.43
CA ARG A 39 22.86 -19.06 -1.01
C ARG A 39 22.61 -20.07 0.13
N PRO A 40 21.61 -19.84 0.99
CA PRO A 40 21.27 -20.78 2.07
C PRO A 40 20.75 -22.12 1.54
N CYS A 41 20.15 -22.14 0.35
CA CYS A 41 19.69 -23.35 -0.32
C CYS A 41 20.77 -24.02 -1.21
N CYS A 42 22.05 -23.66 -1.06
CA CYS A 42 23.12 -24.14 -1.93
C CYS A 42 23.25 -25.67 -1.90
N PRO A 43 23.31 -26.35 -3.07
CA PRO A 43 23.42 -27.80 -3.13
C PRO A 43 24.79 -28.34 -2.69
N SER A 44 25.82 -27.49 -2.62
CA SER A 44 27.19 -27.86 -2.24
C SER A 44 27.27 -28.47 -0.83
N ARG A 45 28.33 -29.23 -0.55
CA ARG A 45 28.57 -29.79 0.79
C ARG A 45 28.69 -28.66 1.81
N LEU A 46 27.93 -28.77 2.88
CA LEU A 46 27.89 -27.81 3.98
C LEU A 46 29.19 -27.89 4.78
N ALA A 47 29.83 -26.74 5.02
CA ALA A 47 30.97 -26.66 5.92
C ALA A 47 30.51 -26.76 7.39
N TYR A 48 31.44 -27.07 8.30
CA TYR A 48 31.16 -26.99 9.74
C TYR A 48 30.77 -25.56 10.15
N ASP A 49 29.89 -25.44 11.14
CA ASP A 49 29.36 -24.17 11.65
C ASP A 49 30.48 -23.15 11.96
N ARG A 50 31.57 -23.58 12.61
CA ARG A 50 32.75 -22.74 12.90
C ARG A 50 33.39 -22.05 11.68
N HIS A 51 33.15 -22.55 10.48
CA HIS A 51 33.67 -22.01 9.22
C HIS A 51 32.64 -21.21 8.43
N ARG A 52 31.45 -20.96 9.00
CA ARG A 52 30.39 -20.19 8.37
C ARG A 52 30.36 -18.77 8.91
N ARG A 53 30.19 -17.82 8.01
CA ARG A 53 29.95 -16.40 8.30
C ARG A 53 28.75 -15.93 7.50
N PHE A 54 27.82 -15.25 8.14
CA PHE A 54 26.60 -14.79 7.48
C PHE A 54 26.70 -13.32 7.06
N PHE A 55 26.06 -12.98 5.94
CA PHE A 55 26.03 -11.64 5.36
C PHE A 55 24.62 -11.30 4.89
N ASP A 56 24.18 -10.06 5.15
CA ASP A 56 22.84 -9.60 4.77
C ASP A 56 22.71 -9.24 3.28
N SER A 57 23.83 -9.22 2.54
CA SER A 57 23.84 -9.01 1.09
C SER A 57 25.07 -9.62 0.43
N ALA A 58 24.97 -9.91 -0.88
CA ALA A 58 26.10 -10.36 -1.70
C ALA A 58 27.26 -9.35 -1.68
N ALA A 59 26.94 -8.04 -1.79
CA ALA A 59 27.94 -6.97 -1.74
C ALA A 59 28.72 -6.94 -0.41
N ALA A 60 28.07 -7.26 0.71
CA ALA A 60 28.75 -7.36 2.00
C ALA A 60 29.73 -8.55 2.06
N ALA A 61 29.37 -9.69 1.46
CA ALA A 61 30.25 -10.85 1.35
C ALA A 61 31.47 -10.59 0.45
N GLU A 62 31.25 -9.94 -0.69
CA GLU A 62 32.33 -9.57 -1.62
C GLU A 62 33.29 -8.56 -1.02
N ARG A 63 32.78 -7.53 -0.34
CA ARG A 63 33.61 -6.56 0.42
C ARG A 63 34.44 -7.24 1.50
N ALA A 64 33.93 -8.33 2.08
CA ALA A 64 34.63 -9.15 3.06
C ALA A 64 35.61 -10.17 2.42
N GLY A 65 35.82 -10.13 1.10
CA GLY A 65 36.80 -10.95 0.38
C GLY A 65 36.30 -12.34 -0.01
N PHE A 66 34.98 -12.58 -0.03
CA PHE A 66 34.42 -13.85 -0.48
C PHE A 66 34.03 -13.77 -1.95
N ARG A 67 34.42 -14.76 -2.76
CA ARG A 67 33.98 -14.90 -4.15
C ARG A 67 32.63 -15.63 -4.26
N PRO A 68 31.80 -15.35 -5.29
CA PRO A 68 30.53 -16.04 -5.46
C PRO A 68 30.70 -17.53 -5.75
N CYS A 69 29.81 -18.35 -5.21
CA CYS A 69 29.78 -19.77 -5.51
C CYS A 69 29.30 -20.03 -6.95
N MET A 70 30.16 -20.68 -7.73
CA MET A 70 29.85 -21.07 -9.12
C MET A 70 28.69 -22.08 -9.23
N ARG A 71 28.36 -22.81 -8.15
CA ARG A 71 27.34 -23.88 -8.17
C ARG A 71 25.94 -23.38 -7.84
N CYS A 72 25.78 -22.54 -6.81
CA CYS A 72 24.47 -21.97 -6.48
C CYS A 72 24.20 -20.62 -7.15
N ARG A 73 25.22 -20.01 -7.78
CA ARG A 73 25.11 -18.76 -8.55
C ARG A 73 24.37 -17.69 -7.73
N PRO A 74 24.98 -17.18 -6.63
CA PRO A 74 24.30 -16.30 -5.68
C PRO A 74 23.79 -14.97 -6.28
N GLU A 75 24.29 -14.57 -7.43
CA GLU A 75 23.77 -13.45 -8.24
C GLU A 75 22.38 -13.72 -8.85
N LEU A 76 21.95 -14.98 -8.88
CA LEU A 76 20.59 -15.39 -9.29
C LEU A 76 19.64 -15.55 -8.09
N ALA A 77 20.05 -15.19 -6.88
CA ALA A 77 19.17 -15.24 -5.73
C ALA A 77 18.00 -14.26 -5.92
N PRO A 78 16.75 -14.67 -5.66
CA PRO A 78 15.63 -13.73 -5.58
C PRO A 78 15.98 -12.75 -4.45
N GLY A 79 16.09 -11.45 -4.73
CA GLY A 79 16.60 -10.46 -3.77
C GLY A 79 15.82 -10.42 -2.44
N CYS A 80 16.21 -9.52 -1.52
CA CYS A 80 15.88 -9.51 -0.08
C CYS A 80 14.39 -9.53 0.34
N ALA A 81 13.43 -9.61 -0.58
CA ALA A 81 12.08 -10.02 -0.25
C ALA A 81 12.08 -11.55 -0.12
N THR A 82 11.98 -12.07 1.12
CA THR A 82 11.70 -13.50 1.34
C THR A 82 10.62 -13.95 0.36
N ALA A 83 10.69 -15.16 -0.21
CA ALA A 83 9.67 -15.62 -1.17
C ALA A 83 8.24 -15.46 -0.61
N LEU A 84 8.09 -15.55 0.72
CA LEU A 84 6.86 -15.23 1.46
C LEU A 84 6.48 -13.74 1.42
N ALA A 85 7.43 -12.83 1.66
CA ALA A 85 7.22 -11.39 1.52
C ALA A 85 6.92 -10.98 0.08
N ALA A 86 7.50 -11.66 -0.92
CA ALA A 86 7.19 -11.44 -2.33
C ALA A 86 5.73 -11.83 -2.66
N VAL A 87 5.26 -12.98 -2.17
CA VAL A 87 3.86 -13.41 -2.32
C VAL A 87 2.91 -12.49 -1.57
N SER A 88 3.25 -12.10 -0.35
CA SER A 88 2.47 -11.16 0.47
C SER A 88 2.35 -9.80 -0.21
N ARG A 89 3.47 -9.26 -0.72
CA ARG A 89 3.51 -8.01 -1.48
C ARG A 89 2.70 -8.12 -2.78
N LEU A 90 2.83 -9.21 -3.53
CA LEU A 90 2.05 -9.43 -4.74
C LEU A 90 0.55 -9.43 -4.44
N ALA A 91 0.12 -10.15 -3.39
CA ALA A 91 -1.28 -10.19 -2.99
C ALA A 91 -1.78 -8.82 -2.52
N GLN A 92 -0.96 -8.07 -1.78
CA GLN A 92 -1.28 -6.71 -1.34
C GLN A 92 -1.46 -5.75 -2.53
N VAL A 93 -0.48 -5.71 -3.44
CA VAL A 93 -0.54 -4.85 -4.64
C VAL A 93 -1.72 -5.25 -5.53
N ALA A 94 -1.94 -6.54 -5.73
CA ALA A 94 -3.09 -7.04 -6.48
C ALA A 94 -4.42 -6.61 -5.84
N SER A 95 -4.54 -6.72 -4.51
CA SER A 95 -5.73 -6.31 -3.77
C SER A 95 -5.99 -4.80 -3.91
N GLN A 96 -4.94 -3.97 -3.81
CA GLN A 96 -5.04 -2.53 -4.03
C GLN A 96 -5.49 -2.18 -5.46
N ARG A 97 -4.93 -2.87 -6.47
CA ARG A 97 -5.33 -2.69 -7.88
C ARG A 97 -6.78 -3.13 -8.11
N ILE A 98 -7.19 -4.26 -7.54
CA ILE A 98 -8.57 -4.76 -7.62
C ILE A 98 -9.55 -3.79 -6.93
N ALA A 99 -9.19 -3.27 -5.76
CA ALA A 99 -9.97 -2.26 -5.04
C ALA A 99 -10.07 -0.94 -5.84
N ALA A 100 -9.04 -0.59 -6.61
CA ALA A 100 -9.04 0.52 -7.55
C ALA A 100 -9.79 0.23 -8.87
N GLY A 101 -10.41 -0.95 -9.00
CA GLY A 101 -11.24 -1.29 -10.17
C GLY A 101 -10.47 -1.94 -11.33
N ALA A 102 -9.26 -2.47 -11.13
CA ALA A 102 -8.45 -3.05 -12.21
C ALA A 102 -9.13 -4.19 -13.00
N LEU A 103 -10.16 -4.84 -12.44
CA LEU A 103 -10.94 -5.89 -13.11
C LEU A 103 -12.27 -5.40 -13.69
N ASN A 104 -12.52 -4.08 -13.71
CA ASN A 104 -13.70 -3.49 -14.35
C ASN A 104 -13.49 -3.50 -15.87
N GLY A 105 -14.19 -4.40 -16.58
CA GLY A 105 -14.05 -4.53 -18.03
C GLY A 105 -12.75 -5.22 -18.48
N ARG A 106 -11.96 -5.77 -17.56
CA ARG A 106 -10.67 -6.43 -17.83
C ARG A 106 -10.62 -7.82 -17.22
N SER A 107 -9.73 -8.68 -17.74
CA SER A 107 -9.57 -10.05 -17.26
C SER A 107 -8.53 -10.16 -16.14
N VAL A 108 -8.57 -11.26 -15.38
CA VAL A 108 -7.52 -11.57 -14.40
C VAL A 108 -6.16 -11.77 -15.09
N ALA A 109 -6.17 -12.30 -16.32
CA ALA A 109 -4.96 -12.48 -17.13
C ALA A 109 -4.28 -11.13 -17.46
N ASP A 110 -5.06 -10.08 -17.70
CA ASP A 110 -4.51 -8.75 -17.97
C ASP A 110 -3.81 -8.16 -16.74
N LEU A 111 -4.46 -8.26 -15.58
CA LEU A 111 -3.86 -7.83 -14.31
C LEU A 111 -2.61 -8.64 -13.97
N ALA A 112 -2.63 -9.96 -14.20
CA ALA A 112 -1.46 -10.81 -13.97
C ALA A 112 -0.28 -10.40 -14.85
N ARG A 113 -0.54 -10.12 -16.13
CA ARG A 113 0.46 -9.62 -17.09
C ARG A 113 1.08 -8.30 -16.65
N GLU A 114 0.27 -7.36 -16.17
CA GLU A 114 0.76 -6.07 -15.63
C GLU A 114 1.65 -6.25 -14.39
N LEU A 115 1.34 -7.24 -13.56
CA LEU A 115 2.12 -7.55 -12.36
C LEU A 115 3.32 -8.48 -12.63
N GLY A 116 3.57 -8.84 -13.89
CA GLY A 116 4.70 -9.70 -14.29
C GLY A 116 4.58 -11.15 -13.81
N VAL A 117 3.36 -11.65 -13.55
CA VAL A 117 3.11 -13.01 -13.06
C VAL A 117 2.09 -13.76 -13.90
N SER A 118 2.07 -15.09 -13.78
CA SER A 118 0.99 -15.89 -14.38
C SER A 118 -0.32 -15.75 -13.61
N GLU A 119 -1.45 -15.91 -14.30
CA GLU A 119 -2.78 -15.89 -13.66
C GLU A 119 -2.87 -16.90 -12.50
N ARG A 120 -2.31 -18.10 -12.69
CA ARG A 120 -2.26 -19.15 -11.66
C ARG A 120 -1.46 -18.71 -10.43
N HIS A 121 -0.38 -17.96 -10.61
CA HIS A 121 0.40 -17.43 -9.48
C HIS A 121 -0.40 -16.34 -8.75
N LEU A 122 -0.98 -15.39 -9.49
CA LEU A 122 -1.80 -14.32 -8.91
C LEU A 122 -2.96 -14.88 -8.08
N ARG A 123 -3.68 -15.87 -8.61
CA ARG A 123 -4.78 -16.54 -7.92
C ARG A 123 -4.32 -17.20 -6.62
N ARG A 124 -3.24 -17.98 -6.66
CA ARG A 124 -2.69 -18.64 -5.47
C ARG A 124 -2.20 -17.65 -4.41
N ALA A 125 -1.60 -16.54 -4.83
CA ALA A 125 -1.16 -15.49 -3.90
C ALA A 125 -2.36 -14.88 -3.16
N LEU A 126 -3.43 -14.52 -3.88
CA LEU A 126 -4.65 -13.96 -3.28
C LEU A 126 -5.40 -14.98 -2.42
N GLU A 127 -5.51 -16.24 -2.84
CA GLU A 127 -6.14 -17.30 -2.05
C GLU A 127 -5.37 -17.61 -0.76
N ARG A 128 -4.04 -17.48 -0.78
CA ARG A 128 -3.19 -17.67 0.40
C ARG A 128 -3.35 -16.52 1.39
N GLU A 129 -3.22 -15.29 0.92
CA GLU A 129 -3.11 -14.09 1.77
C GLU A 129 -4.46 -13.45 2.10
N VAL A 130 -5.41 -13.45 1.15
CA VAL A 130 -6.72 -12.80 1.26
C VAL A 130 -7.87 -13.81 1.36
N ARG A 131 -7.60 -15.11 1.14
CA ARG A 131 -8.56 -16.22 1.24
C ARG A 131 -9.72 -16.19 0.24
N VAL A 132 -9.63 -15.36 -0.79
CA VAL A 132 -10.64 -15.24 -1.85
C VAL A 132 -9.97 -15.16 -3.22
N SER A 133 -10.71 -15.51 -4.27
CA SER A 133 -10.25 -15.35 -5.64
C SER A 133 -10.25 -13.88 -6.09
N PRO A 134 -9.49 -13.52 -7.14
CA PRO A 134 -9.47 -12.16 -7.68
C PRO A 134 -10.86 -11.62 -8.06
N LEU A 135 -11.73 -12.48 -8.61
CA LEU A 135 -13.07 -12.09 -9.06
C LEU A 135 -14.02 -11.86 -7.89
N GLU A 136 -13.94 -12.68 -6.84
CA GLU A 136 -14.73 -12.49 -5.61
C GLU A 136 -14.32 -11.21 -4.89
N LEU A 137 -13.01 -10.91 -4.83
CA LEU A 137 -12.51 -9.67 -4.27
C LEU A 137 -13.02 -8.46 -5.05
N ALA A 138 -12.94 -8.49 -6.40
CA ALA A 138 -13.49 -7.42 -7.23
C ALA A 138 -14.99 -7.24 -6.99
N GLN A 139 -15.75 -8.33 -6.97
CA GLN A 139 -17.19 -8.29 -6.72
C GLN A 139 -17.53 -7.69 -5.36
N THR A 140 -16.76 -8.00 -4.32
CA THR A 140 -16.89 -7.42 -2.99
C THR A 140 -16.71 -5.90 -3.02
N HIS A 141 -15.63 -5.41 -3.63
CA HIS A 141 -15.40 -3.96 -3.73
C HIS A 141 -16.50 -3.23 -4.53
N ARG A 142 -16.96 -3.81 -5.64
CA ARG A 142 -18.09 -3.23 -6.41
C ARG A 142 -19.37 -3.14 -5.58
N LEU A 143 -19.68 -4.19 -4.82
CA LEU A 143 -20.88 -4.24 -3.98
C LEU A 143 -20.80 -3.27 -2.80
N LEU A 144 -19.63 -3.10 -2.20
CA LEU A 144 -19.41 -2.13 -1.12
C LEU A 144 -19.55 -0.70 -1.61
N LEU A 145 -18.97 -0.37 -2.78
CA LEU A 145 -19.14 0.95 -3.39
C LEU A 145 -20.60 1.19 -3.79
N ALA A 146 -21.29 0.20 -4.37
CA ALA A 146 -22.69 0.33 -4.72
C ALA A 146 -23.57 0.57 -3.49
N LYS A 147 -23.36 -0.20 -2.41
CA LYS A 147 -24.06 -0.01 -1.13
C LYS A 147 -23.90 1.42 -0.65
N ARG A 148 -22.67 1.94 -0.67
CA ARG A 148 -22.36 3.31 -0.27
C ARG A 148 -23.08 4.35 -1.12
N LEU A 149 -22.99 4.25 -2.45
CA LEU A 149 -23.66 5.18 -3.36
C LEU A 149 -25.19 5.16 -3.20
N ILE A 150 -25.79 4.00 -2.93
CA ILE A 150 -27.25 3.90 -2.71
C ILE A 150 -27.68 4.66 -1.45
N VAL A 151 -26.85 4.58 -0.40
CA VAL A 151 -27.13 5.11 0.93
C VAL A 151 -26.86 6.61 1.02
N ASP A 152 -25.77 7.07 0.39
CA ASP A 152 -25.26 8.43 0.56
C ASP A 152 -25.73 9.39 -0.56
N THR A 153 -26.30 8.85 -1.66
CA THR A 153 -26.55 9.63 -2.88
C THR A 153 -27.92 9.30 -3.50
N ASP A 154 -28.46 10.24 -4.28
CA ASP A 154 -29.72 10.11 -5.01
C ASP A 154 -29.56 9.54 -6.42
N LEU A 155 -28.33 9.18 -6.82
CA LEU A 155 -27.99 8.67 -8.14
C LEU A 155 -28.98 7.58 -8.61
N PRO A 156 -29.46 7.60 -9.87
CA PRO A 156 -30.26 6.52 -10.42
C PRO A 156 -29.53 5.16 -10.30
N MET A 157 -30.27 4.07 -10.06
CA MET A 157 -29.67 2.73 -9.88
C MET A 157 -28.80 2.29 -11.07
N THR A 158 -29.14 2.75 -12.28
CA THR A 158 -28.30 2.60 -13.48
C THR A 158 -26.94 3.23 -13.29
N ARG A 159 -26.88 4.50 -12.88
CA ARG A 159 -25.64 5.24 -12.60
C ARG A 159 -24.85 4.59 -11.47
N VAL A 160 -25.50 4.16 -10.39
CA VAL A 160 -24.87 3.42 -9.28
C VAL A 160 -24.18 2.16 -9.79
N ALA A 161 -24.86 1.35 -10.61
CA ALA A 161 -24.31 0.10 -11.13
C ALA A 161 -23.02 0.35 -11.93
N TYR A 162 -23.05 1.29 -12.87
CA TYR A 162 -21.89 1.62 -13.70
C TYR A 162 -20.75 2.28 -12.91
N ALA A 163 -21.05 3.26 -12.05
CA ALA A 163 -20.04 3.92 -11.21
C ALA A 163 -19.36 2.95 -10.22
N SER A 164 -20.08 1.89 -9.82
CA SER A 164 -19.54 0.83 -8.96
C SER A 164 -18.77 -0.25 -9.72
N GLY A 165 -18.57 -0.11 -11.04
CA GLY A 165 -17.77 -1.02 -11.86
C GLY A 165 -18.53 -2.19 -12.51
N PHE A 166 -19.87 -2.25 -12.39
CA PHE A 166 -20.66 -3.24 -13.12
C PHE A 166 -20.87 -2.81 -14.58
N GLN A 167 -20.80 -3.79 -15.49
CA GLN A 167 -21.00 -3.56 -16.93
C GLN A 167 -22.48 -3.63 -17.35
N SER A 168 -23.37 -4.07 -16.45
CA SER A 168 -24.80 -4.09 -16.72
C SER A 168 -25.63 -4.00 -15.45
N LEU A 169 -26.77 -3.30 -15.54
CA LEU A 169 -27.75 -3.21 -14.46
C LEU A 169 -28.31 -4.59 -14.08
N ARG A 170 -28.52 -5.47 -15.08
CA ARG A 170 -29.00 -6.83 -14.84
C ARG A 170 -28.04 -7.62 -13.95
N ARG A 171 -26.75 -7.66 -14.30
CA ARG A 171 -25.73 -8.37 -13.51
C ARG A 171 -25.59 -7.76 -12.12
N PHE A 172 -25.62 -6.43 -12.01
CA PHE A 172 -25.62 -5.73 -10.74
C PHE A 172 -26.78 -6.20 -9.84
N ASN A 173 -28.02 -6.17 -10.33
CA ASN A 173 -29.18 -6.61 -9.57
C ASN A 173 -29.09 -8.08 -9.13
N THR A 174 -28.67 -8.97 -10.03
CA THR A 174 -28.48 -10.41 -9.71
C THR A 174 -27.47 -10.60 -8.59
N VAL A 175 -26.28 -9.98 -8.72
CA VAL A 175 -25.18 -10.11 -7.78
C VAL A 175 -25.52 -9.47 -6.43
N PHE A 176 -26.15 -8.30 -6.43
CA PHE A 176 -26.56 -7.60 -5.22
C PHE A 176 -27.62 -8.40 -4.45
N ARG A 177 -28.63 -8.94 -5.14
CA ARG A 177 -29.66 -9.77 -4.50
C ARG A 177 -29.10 -11.08 -3.96
N ALA A 178 -28.16 -11.70 -4.67
CA ALA A 178 -27.51 -12.91 -4.19
C ALA A 178 -26.73 -12.65 -2.89
N GLN A 179 -25.96 -11.55 -2.83
CA GLN A 179 -25.10 -11.24 -1.67
C GLN A 179 -25.88 -10.64 -0.49
N TYR A 180 -26.73 -9.65 -0.75
CA TYR A 180 -27.43 -8.89 0.30
C TYR A 180 -28.85 -9.35 0.57
N ARG A 181 -29.33 -10.39 -0.14
CA ARG A 181 -30.66 -11.01 0.03
C ARG A 181 -31.84 -10.03 -0.13
N MET A 182 -31.62 -8.88 -0.76
CA MET A 182 -32.62 -7.85 -1.02
C MET A 182 -32.36 -7.12 -2.34
N ALA A 183 -33.36 -6.38 -2.83
CA ALA A 183 -33.19 -5.53 -4.00
C ALA A 183 -32.39 -4.24 -3.63
N PRO A 184 -31.54 -3.72 -4.52
CA PRO A 184 -30.78 -2.48 -4.27
C PRO A 184 -31.66 -1.28 -3.88
N SER A 185 -32.81 -1.12 -4.52
CA SER A 185 -33.75 -0.03 -4.25
C SER A 185 -34.36 -0.08 -2.85
N ALA A 186 -34.42 -1.26 -2.22
CA ALA A 186 -34.90 -1.40 -0.85
C ALA A 186 -33.99 -0.68 0.15
N LEU A 187 -32.69 -0.59 -0.13
CA LEU A 187 -31.71 0.06 0.73
C LEU A 187 -31.87 1.59 0.77
N ARG A 188 -32.47 2.19 -0.26
CA ARG A 188 -32.74 3.64 -0.32
C ARG A 188 -34.03 4.04 0.38
N ARG A 189 -34.97 3.11 0.57
CA ARG A 189 -36.33 3.41 1.06
C ARG A 189 -36.27 4.06 2.45
N GLY A 190 -36.88 5.24 2.59
CA GLY A 190 -37.04 5.94 3.87
C GLY A 190 -35.91 6.90 4.27
N ARG A 191 -34.89 7.12 3.43
CA ARG A 191 -33.84 8.13 3.68
C ARG A 191 -34.10 9.43 2.93
N LYS A 192 -34.05 10.56 3.64
CA LYS A 192 -33.88 11.88 3.04
C LYS A 192 -32.41 12.03 2.66
N ILE A 193 -32.12 12.05 1.36
CA ILE A 193 -30.79 12.36 0.85
C ILE A 193 -30.70 13.89 0.76
N ALA A 194 -29.62 14.47 1.28
CA ALA A 194 -29.39 15.91 1.15
C ALA A 194 -29.39 16.29 -0.34
N GLY A 195 -30.05 17.40 -0.67
CA GLY A 195 -30.31 17.80 -2.05
C GLY A 195 -29.05 17.83 -2.91
N ARG A 196 -29.22 17.42 -4.17
CA ARG A 196 -28.20 17.44 -5.22
C ARG A 196 -27.71 18.88 -5.44
N GLU A 197 -26.41 19.10 -5.25
CA GLU A 197 -25.72 20.27 -5.82
C GLU A 197 -25.42 19.93 -7.28
N ASP A 198 -26.01 20.69 -8.21
CA ASP A 198 -26.03 20.35 -9.63
C ASP A 198 -24.64 20.01 -10.19
N GLY A 199 -24.51 18.81 -10.76
CA GLY A 199 -23.29 18.34 -11.42
C GLY A 199 -22.17 17.82 -10.50
N SER A 200 -22.42 17.69 -9.18
CA SER A 200 -21.43 17.14 -8.24
C SER A 200 -21.98 16.02 -7.35
N LEU A 201 -21.07 15.20 -6.83
CA LEU A 201 -21.35 14.10 -5.92
C LEU A 201 -20.51 14.23 -4.66
N ARG A 202 -21.14 14.13 -3.49
CA ARG A 202 -20.46 14.13 -2.19
C ARG A 202 -20.21 12.71 -1.69
N LEU A 203 -19.01 12.48 -1.17
CA LEU A 203 -18.50 11.18 -0.73
C LEU A 203 -17.66 11.36 0.55
N THR A 204 -17.75 10.43 1.51
CA THR A 204 -16.91 10.46 2.72
C THR A 204 -15.77 9.43 2.72
N LEU A 205 -14.54 9.83 3.00
CA LEU A 205 -13.39 8.93 3.13
C LEU A 205 -12.93 8.90 4.59
N ALA A 206 -13.21 7.79 5.28
CA ALA A 206 -12.78 7.59 6.66
C ALA A 206 -11.26 7.45 6.78
N TYR A 207 -10.72 7.98 7.88
CA TYR A 207 -9.34 7.84 8.31
C TYR A 207 -9.25 7.45 9.78
N ARG A 208 -8.09 6.95 10.21
CA ARG A 208 -7.82 6.70 11.63
C ARG A 208 -7.33 8.01 12.28
N PRO A 209 -7.97 8.55 13.34
CA PRO A 209 -7.46 9.71 14.05
C PRO A 209 -6.18 9.35 14.85
N PRO A 210 -5.34 10.34 15.20
CA PRO A 210 -5.43 11.75 14.82
C PRO A 210 -5.04 12.02 13.35
N LEU A 211 -5.42 13.19 12.85
CA LEU A 211 -5.04 13.70 11.54
C LEU A 211 -4.60 15.16 11.66
N ALA A 212 -3.31 15.42 11.45
CA ALA A 212 -2.80 16.79 11.39
C ALA A 212 -3.24 17.48 10.08
N TRP A 213 -4.52 17.80 9.96
CA TRP A 213 -5.14 18.29 8.73
C TRP A 213 -4.50 19.57 8.20
N ASP A 214 -4.16 20.51 9.08
CA ASP A 214 -3.56 21.78 8.66
C ASP A 214 -2.18 21.59 8.00
N SER A 215 -1.44 20.55 8.41
CA SER A 215 -0.20 20.14 7.74
C SER A 215 -0.47 19.61 6.33
N LEU A 216 -1.54 18.83 6.11
CA LEU A 216 -1.88 18.39 4.75
C LEU A 216 -2.41 19.55 3.90
N ALA A 217 -3.26 20.40 4.47
CA ALA A 217 -3.90 21.51 3.77
C ALA A 217 -2.92 22.64 3.42
N SER A 218 -1.72 22.69 4.03
CA SER A 218 -0.67 23.65 3.66
C SER A 218 0.06 23.29 2.37
N VAL A 219 0.04 22.01 1.97
CA VAL A 219 0.74 21.51 0.77
C VAL A 219 -0.21 20.99 -0.31
N LEU A 220 -1.40 20.52 0.07
CA LEU A 220 -2.42 20.07 -0.87
C LEU A 220 -3.49 21.15 -1.08
N PRO A 221 -3.88 21.43 -2.33
CA PRO A 221 -4.97 22.34 -2.59
C PRO A 221 -6.29 21.74 -2.07
N ARG A 222 -7.18 22.60 -1.56
CA ARG A 222 -8.54 22.18 -1.15
C ARG A 222 -9.40 21.75 -2.33
N GLU A 223 -9.08 22.23 -3.53
CA GLU A 223 -9.73 21.87 -4.79
C GLU A 223 -8.68 21.60 -5.86
N ALA A 224 -8.83 20.51 -6.60
CA ALA A 224 -7.91 20.12 -7.66
C ALA A 224 -8.66 19.63 -8.90
N LYS A 225 -8.11 19.97 -10.08
CA LYS A 225 -8.50 19.34 -11.34
C LYS A 225 -7.77 18.01 -11.47
N VAL A 226 -8.52 16.94 -11.73
CA VAL A 226 -7.98 15.59 -11.88
C VAL A 226 -8.34 15.01 -13.23
N ALA A 227 -7.48 14.13 -13.73
CA ALA A 227 -7.68 13.38 -14.96
C ALA A 227 -7.31 11.91 -14.74
N ILE A 228 -8.24 10.98 -15.03
CA ILE A 228 -8.05 9.53 -14.88
C ILE A 228 -8.74 8.86 -16.08
N ASP A 229 -8.03 7.97 -16.79
CA ASP A 229 -8.59 7.18 -17.90
C ASP A 229 -9.43 8.00 -18.89
N GLY A 230 -8.95 9.20 -19.25
CA GLY A 230 -9.63 10.13 -20.17
C GLY A 230 -10.79 10.94 -19.57
N GLN A 231 -11.24 10.62 -18.35
CA GLN A 231 -12.22 11.41 -17.60
C GLN A 231 -11.54 12.58 -16.90
N ARG A 232 -12.18 13.74 -16.89
CA ARG A 232 -11.69 14.98 -16.27
C ARG A 232 -12.76 15.60 -15.40
N GLY A 233 -12.36 16.16 -14.26
CA GLY A 233 -13.28 16.82 -13.35
C GLY A 233 -12.56 17.51 -12.21
N ILE A 234 -13.35 18.08 -11.32
CA ILE A 234 -12.89 18.77 -10.11
C ILE A 234 -13.15 17.87 -8.91
N VAL A 235 -12.21 17.88 -7.98
CA VAL A 235 -12.31 17.26 -6.66
C VAL A 235 -12.05 18.33 -5.61
N ALA A 236 -13.00 18.54 -4.72
CA ALA A 236 -12.84 19.38 -3.54
C ALA A 236 -12.86 18.52 -2.28
N VAL A 237 -11.99 18.84 -1.31
CA VAL A 237 -11.81 18.04 -0.09
C VAL A 237 -11.84 18.94 1.14
N ALA A 238 -12.64 18.53 2.13
CA ALA A 238 -12.73 19.14 3.44
C ALA A 238 -12.61 18.07 4.52
N ASN A 239 -12.06 18.42 5.68
CA ASN A 239 -11.99 17.51 6.83
C ASN A 239 -13.21 17.70 7.74
N SER A 240 -13.95 16.61 7.98
CA SER A 240 -14.85 16.50 9.13
C SER A 240 -14.10 15.82 10.27
N ALA A 241 -13.47 16.62 11.13
CA ALA A 241 -12.67 16.11 12.24
C ALA A 241 -13.52 15.34 13.26
N ALA A 242 -14.75 15.80 13.52
CA ALA A 242 -15.68 15.19 14.46
C ALA A 242 -16.10 13.77 14.05
N ASP A 243 -16.21 13.51 12.73
CA ASP A 243 -16.62 12.20 12.20
C ASP A 243 -15.45 11.33 11.74
N HIS A 244 -14.21 11.82 11.89
CA HIS A 244 -12.98 11.20 11.41
C HIS A 244 -13.01 10.84 9.92
N GLN A 245 -13.52 11.77 9.11
CA GLN A 245 -13.75 11.58 7.68
C GLN A 245 -13.35 12.79 6.87
N LEU A 246 -12.78 12.56 5.68
CA LEU A 246 -12.70 13.59 4.65
C LEU A 246 -14.00 13.59 3.84
N VAL A 247 -14.61 14.76 3.72
CA VAL A 247 -15.72 15.01 2.80
C VAL A 247 -15.12 15.40 1.46
N VAL A 248 -15.45 14.63 0.43
CA VAL A 248 -14.98 14.81 -0.93
C VAL A 248 -16.17 15.13 -1.82
N THR A 249 -16.13 16.27 -2.48
CA THR A 249 -17.08 16.63 -3.55
C THR A 249 -16.39 16.44 -4.89
N ILE A 250 -17.01 15.68 -5.80
CA ILE A 250 -16.44 15.34 -7.11
C ILE A 250 -17.39 15.73 -8.24
N SER A 251 -16.87 16.14 -9.39
CA SER A 251 -17.69 16.31 -10.60
C SER A 251 -18.28 14.97 -11.06
N GLU A 252 -19.53 14.98 -11.55
CA GLU A 252 -20.17 13.76 -12.07
C GLU A 252 -19.45 13.13 -13.27
N SER A 253 -18.66 13.91 -14.01
CA SER A 253 -17.79 13.41 -15.08
C SER A 253 -16.76 12.38 -14.61
N LEU A 254 -16.47 12.32 -13.31
CA LEU A 254 -15.55 11.34 -12.71
C LEU A 254 -16.24 10.06 -12.24
N LEU A 255 -17.57 9.95 -12.33
CA LEU A 255 -18.31 8.73 -11.96
C LEU A 255 -17.80 7.44 -12.64
N PRO A 256 -17.44 7.43 -13.94
CA PRO A 256 -16.93 6.22 -14.59
C PRO A 256 -15.62 5.69 -14.00
N VAL A 257 -14.83 6.58 -13.37
CA VAL A 257 -13.51 6.30 -12.79
C VAL A 257 -13.53 6.42 -11.27
N LEU A 258 -14.69 6.18 -10.64
CA LEU A 258 -14.88 6.42 -9.22
C LEU A 258 -14.01 5.51 -8.32
N MET A 259 -13.87 4.23 -8.66
CA MET A 259 -13.00 3.31 -7.91
C MET A 259 -11.52 3.72 -7.92
N PRO A 260 -10.89 3.99 -9.09
CA PRO A 260 -9.50 4.46 -9.10
C PRO A 260 -9.36 5.86 -8.51
N LEU A 261 -10.36 6.74 -8.64
CA LEU A 261 -10.38 8.04 -7.97
C LEU A 261 -10.35 7.90 -6.45
N ILE A 262 -11.25 7.10 -5.85
CA ILE A 262 -11.29 6.88 -4.41
C ILE A 262 -9.96 6.29 -3.93
N ALA A 263 -9.44 5.26 -4.60
CA ALA A 263 -8.15 4.66 -4.25
C ALA A 263 -7.01 5.68 -4.35
N GLY A 264 -7.04 6.54 -5.36
CA GLY A 264 -6.10 7.64 -5.55
C GLY A 264 -6.16 8.68 -4.43
N LEU A 265 -7.36 9.15 -4.07
CA LEU A 265 -7.53 10.11 -2.98
C LEU A 265 -7.09 9.54 -1.63
N ARG A 266 -7.39 8.26 -1.34
CA ARG A 266 -6.88 7.61 -0.12
C ARG A 266 -5.37 7.62 -0.05
N ARG A 267 -4.69 7.45 -1.19
CA ARG A 267 -3.23 7.53 -1.32
C ARG A 267 -2.70 8.96 -1.23
N VAL A 268 -3.33 9.94 -1.87
CA VAL A 268 -2.93 11.35 -1.85
C VAL A 268 -2.97 11.92 -0.43
N PHE A 269 -3.99 11.56 0.35
CA PHE A 269 -4.16 12.02 1.73
C PHE A 269 -3.64 11.01 2.78
N ASP A 270 -3.04 9.90 2.35
CA ASP A 270 -2.49 8.85 3.22
C ASP A 270 -3.46 8.38 4.33
N LEU A 271 -4.72 8.12 3.93
CA LEU A 271 -5.82 7.84 4.84
C LEU A 271 -5.78 6.45 5.47
N ASP A 272 -4.99 5.54 4.89
CA ASP A 272 -4.84 4.16 5.35
C ASP A 272 -3.77 4.01 6.45
N ALA A 273 -2.95 5.04 6.71
CA ALA A 273 -1.89 4.98 7.72
C ALA A 273 -2.40 4.74 9.14
N GLU A 274 -1.50 4.20 9.96
CA GLU A 274 -1.73 3.86 11.37
C GLU A 274 -0.99 4.86 12.28
N PRO A 275 -1.57 6.06 12.51
CA PRO A 275 -0.86 7.15 13.18
C PRO A 275 -0.36 6.76 14.57
N ALA A 276 -1.13 6.00 15.34
CA ALA A 276 -0.70 5.54 16.66
C ALA A 276 0.62 4.73 16.63
N VAL A 277 0.82 3.87 15.63
CA VAL A 277 2.04 3.05 15.49
C VAL A 277 3.20 3.92 15.03
N ILE A 278 2.93 4.82 14.09
CA ILE A 278 3.92 5.72 13.50
C ILE A 278 4.42 6.72 14.55
N ASP A 279 3.49 7.44 15.18
CA ASP A 279 3.77 8.46 16.20
C ASP A 279 4.54 7.87 17.38
N ALA A 280 4.17 6.67 17.85
CA ALA A 280 4.89 5.98 18.91
C ALA A 280 6.34 5.64 18.51
N HIS A 281 6.55 5.14 17.28
CA HIS A 281 7.88 4.85 16.78
C HIS A 281 8.75 6.11 16.64
N LEU A 282 8.18 7.18 16.07
CA LEU A 282 8.91 8.45 15.88
C LEU A 282 9.24 9.12 17.20
N SER A 283 8.33 9.08 18.17
CA SER A 283 8.55 9.61 19.52
C SER A 283 9.70 8.87 20.21
N ALA A 284 9.68 7.53 20.21
CA ALA A 284 10.77 6.71 20.74
C ALA A 284 12.11 6.95 20.02
N GLY A 285 12.06 7.37 18.75
CA GLY A 285 13.21 7.77 17.95
C GLY A 285 13.69 9.22 18.17
N GLY A 286 13.16 9.93 19.17
CA GLY A 286 13.60 11.29 19.52
C GLY A 286 12.88 12.43 18.79
N LEU A 287 11.72 12.18 18.19
CA LEU A 287 10.87 13.22 17.58
C LEU A 287 9.62 13.54 18.41
N GLU A 288 9.64 13.25 19.71
CA GLU A 288 8.50 13.40 20.63
C GLU A 288 7.86 14.80 20.56
N ASP A 289 8.65 15.87 20.65
CA ASP A 289 8.15 17.24 20.59
C ASP A 289 7.43 17.56 19.27
N LEU A 290 7.93 17.04 18.15
CA LEU A 290 7.32 17.25 16.84
C LEU A 290 6.03 16.44 16.70
N VAL A 291 6.01 15.21 17.21
CA VAL A 291 4.80 14.37 17.24
C VAL A 291 3.73 14.99 18.11
N ALA A 292 4.10 15.54 19.28
CA ALA A 292 3.17 16.25 20.16
C ALA A 292 2.58 17.49 19.48
N ARG A 293 3.36 18.17 18.63
CA ARG A 293 2.91 19.35 17.87
C ARG A 293 2.04 19.01 16.65
N TRP A 294 2.33 17.91 15.96
CA TRP A 294 1.56 17.44 14.79
C TRP A 294 1.18 15.96 14.89
N PRO A 295 0.29 15.60 15.83
CA PRO A 295 -0.12 14.22 16.02
C PRO A 295 -0.85 13.69 14.78
N GLY A 296 -0.47 12.51 14.32
CA GLY A 296 -1.02 11.90 13.11
C GLY A 296 -0.69 12.68 11.83
N ALA A 297 0.49 13.30 11.78
CA ALA A 297 1.05 13.85 10.54
C ALA A 297 1.04 12.79 9.43
N ARG A 298 0.70 13.22 8.22
CA ARG A 298 0.59 12.36 7.03
C ARG A 298 1.56 12.79 5.96
N VAL A 299 1.90 11.85 5.09
CA VAL A 299 2.73 12.13 3.93
C VAL A 299 1.81 12.46 2.76
N ALA A 300 1.85 13.71 2.30
CA ALA A 300 1.04 14.14 1.18
C ALA A 300 1.53 13.52 -0.13
N GLY A 301 0.62 12.93 -0.90
CA GLY A 301 0.85 12.53 -2.28
C GLY A 301 0.61 13.68 -3.27
N SER A 302 0.27 13.33 -4.50
CA SER A 302 0.06 14.28 -5.59
C SER A 302 -1.29 14.07 -6.28
N PHE A 303 -2.03 15.16 -6.49
CA PHE A 303 -3.23 15.13 -7.34
C PHE A 303 -2.91 14.85 -8.81
N LYS A 304 -1.67 15.11 -9.26
CA LYS A 304 -1.22 14.73 -10.61
C LYS A 304 -1.09 13.21 -10.66
N GLY A 305 -1.90 12.55 -11.49
CA GLY A 305 -1.94 11.08 -11.58
C GLY A 305 -2.54 10.37 -10.35
N LEU A 306 -2.97 11.12 -9.32
CA LEU A 306 -3.43 10.57 -8.04
C LEU A 306 -2.44 9.55 -7.44
N GLU A 307 -1.18 9.93 -7.52
CA GLU A 307 -0.06 9.19 -6.97
C GLU A 307 0.00 9.45 -5.47
N GLY A 308 0.06 8.39 -4.67
CA GLY A 308 0.34 8.54 -3.24
C GLY A 308 1.82 8.74 -3.01
N ALA A 309 2.17 9.36 -1.89
CA ALA A 309 3.51 9.18 -1.39
C ALA A 309 3.71 7.70 -1.05
N GLN A 310 4.73 7.06 -1.62
CA GLN A 310 5.22 5.78 -1.08
C GLN A 310 6.01 6.08 0.21
N PRO A 311 6.12 5.13 1.16
CA PRO A 311 7.02 5.28 2.32
C PRO A 311 8.47 5.61 1.97
N ASP A 312 8.84 5.41 0.69
CA ASP A 312 10.15 5.66 0.12
C ASP A 312 10.18 6.82 -0.88
N ASP A 313 9.03 7.30 -1.36
CA ASP A 313 8.92 8.41 -2.33
C ASP A 313 8.65 9.71 -1.58
N PHE A 314 9.68 10.54 -1.53
CA PHE A 314 9.64 11.84 -0.90
C PHE A 314 9.33 12.94 -1.92
N PRO A 315 8.43 13.89 -1.61
CA PRO A 315 8.29 15.11 -2.40
C PRO A 315 9.44 16.10 -2.17
N THR A 316 10.32 15.87 -1.20
CA THR A 316 11.49 16.74 -0.96
C THR A 316 12.71 16.31 -1.78
N THR A 317 13.35 17.31 -2.39
CA THR A 317 14.65 17.15 -3.08
C THR A 317 15.84 17.33 -2.14
N ASP A 318 15.61 17.59 -0.85
CA ASP A 318 16.65 17.80 0.16
C ASP A 318 17.30 16.47 0.58
N LYS A 319 18.51 16.23 0.07
CA LYS A 319 19.29 15.02 0.35
C LYS A 319 19.72 14.88 1.80
N ASP A 320 19.96 16.00 2.49
CA ASP A 320 20.43 15.98 3.88
C ASP A 320 19.30 15.63 4.83
N LEU A 321 18.09 16.13 4.53
CA LEU A 321 16.87 15.73 5.25
C LEU A 321 16.57 14.24 5.05
N LEU A 322 16.71 13.72 3.82
CA LEU A 322 16.57 12.29 3.52
C LEU A 322 17.57 11.44 4.29
N ALA A 323 18.85 11.81 4.29
CA ALA A 323 19.91 11.09 5.00
C ALA A 323 19.69 11.08 6.52
N ARG A 324 19.19 12.19 7.08
CA ARG A 324 18.78 12.25 8.50
C ARG A 324 17.62 11.31 8.76
N ALA A 325 16.59 11.32 7.90
CA ALA A 325 15.35 10.55 8.04
C ALA A 325 15.55 9.02 8.03
N GLU A 326 16.65 8.52 7.47
CA GLU A 326 16.97 7.07 7.41
C GLU A 326 16.93 6.35 8.77
N ARG A 327 17.19 7.07 9.87
CA ARG A 327 17.27 6.49 11.22
C ARG A 327 15.91 6.00 11.72
N TRP A 328 14.81 6.47 11.15
CA TRP A 328 13.43 6.14 11.54
C TRP A 328 12.77 5.14 10.60
N ARG A 329 13.53 4.27 9.92
CA ARG A 329 12.93 3.16 9.16
C ARG A 329 12.07 2.27 10.07
N PRO A 330 10.87 1.82 9.61
CA PRO A 330 10.36 1.97 8.24
C PRO A 330 9.62 3.30 7.97
N TRP A 331 9.41 4.15 8.98
CA TRP A 331 8.59 5.37 8.93
C TRP A 331 9.37 6.65 8.56
N ARG A 332 10.48 6.52 7.82
CA ARG A 332 11.34 7.64 7.42
C ARG A 332 10.57 8.77 6.71
N ALA A 333 9.56 8.43 5.92
CA ALA A 333 8.69 9.41 5.25
C ALA A 333 7.98 10.36 6.21
N TYR A 334 7.48 9.83 7.32
CA TYR A 334 6.77 10.59 8.34
C TYR A 334 7.75 11.43 9.17
N ALA A 335 8.91 10.87 9.52
CA ALA A 335 9.97 11.60 10.22
C ALA A 335 10.41 12.85 9.45
N ALA A 336 10.70 12.69 8.16
CA ALA A 336 11.05 13.80 7.28
C ALA A 336 9.96 14.85 7.20
N ARG A 337 8.68 14.44 7.12
CA ARG A 337 7.56 15.37 7.07
C ARG A 337 7.50 16.22 8.34
N LEU A 338 7.68 15.61 9.51
CA LEU A 338 7.75 16.35 10.78
C LEU A 338 8.94 17.32 10.81
N LEU A 339 10.11 16.90 10.33
CA LEU A 339 11.31 17.74 10.25
C LEU A 339 11.13 18.92 9.29
N GLU A 340 10.47 18.69 8.15
CA GLU A 340 10.14 19.75 7.18
C GLU A 340 9.17 20.77 7.78
N LEU A 341 8.12 20.30 8.46
CA LEU A 341 7.17 21.18 9.15
C LEU A 341 7.86 22.03 10.23
N ALA A 342 8.83 21.47 10.94
CA ALA A 342 9.64 22.20 11.90
C ALA A 342 10.50 23.29 11.22
N GLY A 343 11.22 22.93 10.14
CA GLY A 343 12.10 23.88 9.43
C GLY A 343 11.36 25.02 8.73
N GLN A 344 10.12 24.82 8.28
CA GLN A 344 9.28 25.89 7.70
C GLN A 344 8.89 26.98 8.70
N LEU A 345 9.00 26.72 10.00
CA LEU A 345 8.71 27.68 11.07
C LEU A 345 9.94 28.45 11.53
N ASP A 346 11.14 27.88 11.43
CA ASP A 346 12.40 28.56 11.79
C ASP A 346 12.83 29.64 10.77
N HIS A 347 12.17 29.67 9.60
CA HIS A 347 12.40 30.65 8.53
C HIS A 347 11.29 31.70 8.38
N ARG A 348 10.33 31.74 9.31
CA ARG A 348 9.29 32.78 9.40
C ARG A 348 9.53 33.62 10.65
#